data_AF-A0A3C0BM31-F1
#
_entry.id   AF-A0A3C0BM31-F1
#
_cell.length_a   1.000
_cell.length_b   1.000
_cell.length_c   1.000
_cell.angle_alpha   90.00
_cell.angle_beta   90.00
_cell.angle_gamma   90.00
#
_symmetry.space_group_name_H-M   'P 1'
#
loop_
_entity.id
_entity.type
_entity.pdbx_description
1 polymer ?
#
loop_
_entity_poly.entity_id
_entity_poly.type
_entity_poly.pdbx_seq_one_letter_code
_entity_poly.pdbx_strand_id
1 'polypeptide(L)'
;MSKPSHHVFVCGSFRMNGAPQGVCNKGGSMQLMQYLEQEIGDRGIDAAVSSTGCLKLCDRGPAVIVYPEGWYYGHIDSEDAIDAVLDSIENGKPDSAHLIA
;
A
#
# COMPACT_ATOMS: atom_id res chain seq x y z
N MET A 1 1.18 -18.97 12.53
CA MET A 1 1.09 -17.52 12.31
C MET A 1 -0.03 -17.00 13.16
N SER A 2 0.26 -16.05 14.06
CA SER A 2 -0.77 -15.23 14.67
C SER A 2 -1.43 -14.36 13.60
N LYS A 3 -2.67 -13.95 13.83
CA LYS A 3 -3.35 -12.96 12.99
C LYS A 3 -2.57 -11.63 13.11
N PRO A 4 -2.16 -10.98 12.00
CA PRO A 4 -1.48 -9.70 12.07
C PRO A 4 -2.44 -8.60 12.55
N SER A 5 -1.90 -7.60 13.23
CA SER A 5 -2.66 -6.44 13.71
C SER A 5 -3.15 -5.58 12.55
N HIS A 6 -2.34 -5.43 11.49
CA HIS A 6 -2.68 -4.66 10.31
C HIS A 6 -2.57 -5.48 9.02
N HIS A 7 -3.26 -5.03 7.97
CA HIS A 7 -3.14 -5.58 6.62
C HIS A 7 -3.03 -4.44 5.61
N VAL A 8 -1.89 -4.37 4.93
CA VAL A 8 -1.61 -3.43 3.87
C VAL A 8 -1.91 -4.05 2.51
N PHE A 9 -2.79 -3.42 1.74
CA PHE A 9 -3.16 -3.83 0.39
C PHE A 9 -2.57 -2.89 -0.63
N VAL A 10 -1.78 -3.43 -1.57
CA VAL A 10 -1.14 -2.64 -2.63
C VAL A 10 -1.80 -2.94 -3.96
N CYS A 11 -2.26 -1.91 -4.68
CA CYS A 11 -2.90 -2.10 -5.97
C CYS A 11 -1.87 -2.52 -7.04
N GLY A 12 -1.87 -3.79 -7.43
CA GLY A 12 -1.04 -4.30 -8.53
C GLY A 12 -1.64 -4.07 -9.91
N SER A 13 -2.91 -3.64 -9.97
CA SER A 13 -3.67 -3.38 -11.20
C SER A 13 -3.62 -4.52 -12.24
N PHE A 14 -3.63 -5.77 -11.76
CA PHE A 14 -3.69 -6.94 -12.62
C PHE A 14 -5.08 -7.14 -13.22
N ARG A 15 -5.12 -7.60 -14.47
CA ARG A 15 -6.34 -8.11 -15.12
C ARG A 15 -6.60 -9.56 -14.70
N MET A 16 -7.80 -10.07 -15.00
CA MET A 16 -8.17 -11.46 -14.69
C MET A 16 -7.26 -12.51 -15.34
N ASN A 17 -6.56 -12.15 -16.42
CA ASN A 17 -5.56 -13.00 -17.08
C ASN A 17 -4.13 -12.84 -16.50
N GLY A 18 -3.97 -12.12 -15.39
CA GLY A 18 -2.68 -11.85 -14.76
C GLY A 18 -1.84 -10.76 -15.43
N ALA A 19 -2.28 -10.19 -16.56
CA ALA A 19 -1.50 -9.16 -17.25
C ALA A 19 -1.45 -7.86 -16.42
N PRO A 20 -0.25 -7.27 -16.21
CA PRO A 20 -0.12 -5.96 -15.58
C PRO A 20 -0.66 -4.87 -16.50
N GLN A 21 -1.50 -3.99 -15.97
CA GLN A 21 -2.02 -2.82 -16.68
C GLN A 21 -2.35 -1.71 -15.69
N GLY A 22 -2.75 -0.53 -16.16
CA GLY A 22 -3.30 0.52 -15.29
C GLY A 22 -2.26 1.41 -14.63
N VAL A 23 -2.75 2.40 -13.89
CA VAL A 23 -1.92 3.48 -13.33
C VAL A 23 -1.01 2.98 -12.23
N CYS A 24 -1.51 2.17 -11.30
CA CYS A 24 -0.71 1.76 -10.13
C CYS A 24 0.49 0.90 -10.54
N ASN A 25 0.28 -0.08 -11.43
CA ASN A 25 1.36 -0.93 -11.92
C ASN A 25 2.42 -0.12 -12.69
N LYS A 26 1.98 0.77 -13.59
CA LYS A 26 2.89 1.65 -14.35
C LYS A 26 3.61 2.68 -13.47
N GLY A 27 2.98 3.08 -12.36
CA GLY A 27 3.55 3.98 -11.36
C GLY A 27 4.44 3.29 -10.34
N GLY A 28 4.82 2.03 -10.55
CA GLY A 28 5.84 1.37 -9.72
C GLY A 28 5.32 0.64 -8.48
N SER A 29 4.00 0.45 -8.32
CA SER A 29 3.44 -0.10 -7.08
C SER A 29 3.99 -1.47 -6.70
N MET A 30 4.33 -2.30 -7.69
CA MET A 30 4.88 -3.64 -7.43
C MET A 30 6.34 -3.61 -7.00
N GLN A 31 7.12 -2.62 -7.43
CA GLN A 31 8.49 -2.42 -6.98
C GLN A 31 8.49 -1.94 -5.52
N LEU A 32 7.59 -1.01 -5.20
CA LEU A 32 7.42 -0.47 -3.84
C LEU A 32 6.94 -1.52 -2.82
N MET A 33 6.31 -2.60 -3.28
CA MET A 33 5.89 -3.71 -2.41
C MET A 33 7.09 -4.44 -1.78
N GLN A 34 8.20 -4.60 -2.51
CA GLN A 34 9.39 -5.22 -1.94
C GLN A 34 10.01 -4.34 -0.85
N TYR A 35 10.10 -3.04 -1.10
CA TYR A 35 10.55 -2.05 -0.11
C TYR A 35 9.66 -2.06 1.13
N LEU A 36 8.34 -2.03 0.94
CA LEU A 36 7.34 -2.09 2.01
C LEU A 36 7.50 -3.34 2.90
N GLU A 37 7.66 -4.53 2.30
CA GLU A 37 7.83 -5.77 3.07
C GLU A 37 9.13 -5.78 3.88
N GLN A 38 10.21 -5.22 3.33
CA GLN A 38 11.48 -5.10 4.03
C GLN A 38 11.35 -4.16 5.23
N GLU A 39 10.81 -2.95 5.02
CA GLU A 39 10.65 -1.95 6.07
C GLU A 39 9.69 -2.39 7.19
N ILE A 40 8.64 -3.14 6.87
CA ILE A 40 7.78 -3.76 7.90
C ILE A 40 8.58 -4.67 8.82
N GLY A 41 9.48 -5.48 8.26
CA GLY A 41 10.36 -6.36 9.02
C GLY A 41 11.39 -5.57 9.86
N ASP A 42 12.03 -4.58 9.24
CA ASP A 42 13.08 -3.77 9.87
C ASP A 42 12.54 -2.89 11.02
N ARG A 43 11.31 -2.38 10.88
CA ARG A 43 10.61 -1.58 11.90
C ARG A 43 9.86 -2.43 12.93
N GLY A 44 9.74 -3.74 12.71
CA GLY A 44 9.02 -4.65 13.61
C GLY A 44 7.50 -4.41 13.64
N ILE A 45 6.93 -3.93 12.52
CA ILE A 45 5.50 -3.66 12.40
C ILE A 45 4.75 -5.00 12.25
N ASP A 46 3.72 -5.23 13.07
CA ASP A 46 2.85 -6.40 12.95
C ASP A 46 1.80 -6.20 11.85
N ALA A 47 2.24 -6.31 10.61
CA ALA A 47 1.42 -6.15 9.41
C ALA A 47 1.66 -7.26 8.39
N ALA A 48 0.59 -7.68 7.70
CA ALA A 48 0.71 -8.46 6.47
C ALA A 48 0.55 -7.56 5.25
N VAL A 49 1.23 -7.92 4.15
CA VAL A 49 1.13 -7.22 2.87
C VAL A 49 0.44 -8.12 1.85
N SER A 50 -0.39 -7.56 0.98
CA SER A 50 -0.98 -8.30 -0.13
C SER A 50 -1.19 -7.42 -1.36
N SER A 51 -0.85 -7.96 -2.53
CA SER A 51 -1.19 -7.32 -3.79
C SER A 51 -2.65 -7.55 -4.13
N THR A 52 -3.34 -6.54 -4.64
CA THR A 52 -4.71 -6.66 -5.12
C THR A 52 -4.80 -6.50 -6.63
N GLY A 53 -5.92 -6.95 -7.20
CA GLY A 53 -6.38 -6.45 -8.49
C GLY A 53 -6.70 -4.95 -8.44
N CYS A 54 -7.31 -4.43 -9.51
CA CYS A 54 -7.68 -3.03 -9.60
C CYS A 54 -8.64 -2.60 -8.47
N LEU A 55 -8.24 -1.58 -7.70
CA LEU A 55 -9.06 -0.95 -6.65
C LEU A 55 -9.99 0.15 -7.17
N LYS A 56 -10.00 0.42 -8.49
CA LYS A 56 -10.76 1.50 -9.15
C LYS A 56 -10.40 2.92 -8.68
N LEU A 57 -9.16 3.12 -8.23
CA LEU A 57 -8.63 4.40 -7.75
C LEU A 57 -7.60 5.01 -8.71
N CYS A 58 -7.75 4.78 -10.01
CA CYS A 58 -6.74 5.16 -11.00
C CYS A 58 -6.42 6.66 -11.01
N ASP A 59 -7.40 7.52 -10.72
CA ASP A 59 -7.24 8.98 -10.73
C ASP A 59 -6.34 9.49 -9.59
N ARG A 60 -6.07 8.65 -8.59
CA ARG A 60 -5.20 8.94 -7.44
C ARG A 60 -4.15 7.84 -7.23
N GLY A 61 -3.88 7.03 -8.25
CA GLY A 61 -2.92 5.92 -8.15
C GLY A 61 -1.46 6.41 -8.16
N PRO A 62 -0.50 5.61 -7.66
CA PRO A 62 -0.69 4.27 -7.08
C PRO A 62 -1.40 4.28 -5.73
N ALA A 63 -2.21 3.25 -5.48
CA ALA A 63 -3.10 3.19 -4.32
C ALA A 63 -2.70 2.08 -3.34
N VAL A 64 -2.75 2.41 -2.06
CA VAL A 64 -2.51 1.51 -0.91
C VAL A 64 -3.66 1.64 0.09
N ILE A 65 -4.09 0.54 0.69
CA ILE A 65 -5.12 0.54 1.74
C ILE A 65 -4.55 -0.11 2.99
N VAL A 66 -4.81 0.47 4.16
CA VAL A 66 -4.46 -0.11 5.46
C VAL A 66 -5.71 -0.43 6.25
N TYR A 67 -5.82 -1.68 6.69
CA TYR A 67 -6.84 -2.17 7.62
C TYR A 67 -6.20 -2.57 8.96
N PRO A 68 -6.94 -2.48 10.09
CA PRO A 68 -8.38 -2.25 10.22
C PRO A 68 -8.85 -0.78 10.10
N GLU A 69 -7.94 0.18 10.05
CA GLU A 69 -8.21 1.62 10.10
C GLU A 69 -9.06 2.08 8.91
N GLY A 70 -8.94 1.39 7.78
CA GLY A 70 -9.64 1.73 6.54
C GLY A 70 -9.08 2.99 5.90
N TRP A 71 -7.77 3.26 6.06
CA TRP A 71 -7.09 4.37 5.41
C TRP A 71 -6.79 4.03 3.97
N TYR A 72 -7.24 4.89 3.06
CA TYR A 72 -6.92 4.80 1.65
C TYR A 72 -5.87 5.84 1.33
N TYR A 73 -4.72 5.40 0.83
CA TYR A 73 -3.65 6.24 0.38
C TYR A 73 -3.55 6.24 -1.15
N GLY A 74 -3.28 7.42 -1.71
CA GLY A 74 -3.03 7.62 -3.14
C GLY A 74 -1.66 8.25 -3.37
N HIS A 75 -1.26 8.32 -4.64
CA HIS A 75 0.04 8.89 -5.05
C HIS A 75 1.25 8.24 -4.35
N ILE A 76 1.14 6.94 -4.06
CA ILE A 76 2.24 6.17 -3.44
C ILE A 76 3.21 5.71 -4.54
N ASP A 77 4.04 6.63 -5.03
CA ASP A 77 4.96 6.44 -6.16
C ASP A 77 6.45 6.54 -5.79
N SER A 78 6.75 6.63 -4.50
CA SER A 78 8.11 6.71 -3.95
C SER A 78 8.25 5.94 -2.64
N GLU A 79 9.50 5.66 -2.26
CA GLU A 79 9.86 5.08 -0.96
C GLU A 79 9.45 6.00 0.20
N ASP A 80 9.66 7.32 0.06
CA ASP A 80 9.20 8.33 1.04
C ASP A 80 7.68 8.25 1.30
N ALA A 81 6.88 8.00 0.25
CA ALA A 81 5.44 7.84 0.38
C ALA A 81 5.06 6.53 1.10
N ILE A 82 5.82 5.45 0.91
CA ILE A 82 5.67 4.21 1.69
C ILE A 82 6.04 4.44 3.15
N ASP A 83 7.14 5.14 3.41
CA ASP A 83 7.57 5.46 4.77
C ASP A 83 6.48 6.26 5.50
N ALA A 84 5.82 7.22 4.84
CA ALA A 84 4.70 7.95 5.42
C ALA A 84 3.50 7.03 5.77
N VAL A 85 3.24 5.98 4.98
CA VAL A 85 2.22 4.97 5.30
C VAL A 85 2.63 4.14 6.52
N LEU A 86 3.89 3.73 6.61
CA LEU A 86 4.40 2.95 7.75
C LEU A 86 4.41 3.77 9.04
N ASP A 87 4.88 5.02 8.97
CA ASP A 87 4.82 5.98 10.07
C ASP A 87 3.37 6.16 10.55
N SER A 88 2.40 6.12 9.64
CA SER A 88 0.98 6.22 10.01
C SER A 88 0.52 5.04 10.86
N ILE A 89 0.97 3.82 10.54
CA ILE A 89 0.68 2.60 11.29
C ILE A 89 1.31 2.66 12.67
N GLU A 90 2.59 3.05 12.75
CA GLU A 90 3.32 3.16 14.02
C GLU A 90 2.73 4.22 14.95
N ASN A 91 2.34 5.37 14.40
CA ASN A 91 1.80 6.49 15.17
C ASN A 91 0.28 6.40 15.41
N GLY A 92 -0.42 5.46 14.76
CA GLY A 92 -1.88 5.35 14.83
C GLY A 92 -2.62 6.56 14.26
N LYS A 93 -2.00 7.31 13.33
CA LYS A 93 -2.57 8.51 12.72
C LYS A 93 -2.23 8.54 11.22
N PRO A 94 -3.21 8.78 10.33
CA PRO A 94 -2.94 8.76 8.90
C PRO A 94 -2.13 9.98 8.45
N ASP A 95 -1.23 9.76 7.49
CA ASP A 95 -0.58 10.83 6.76
C ASP A 95 -1.58 11.56 5.87
N SER A 96 -1.82 12.83 6.20
CA SER A 96 -2.78 13.68 5.49
C SER A 96 -2.36 14.04 4.07
N ALA A 97 -1.07 13.93 3.72
CA ALA A 97 -0.62 14.29 2.38
C ALA A 97 -1.06 13.26 1.33
N HIS A 98 -1.08 11.97 1.71
CA HIS A 98 -1.46 10.87 0.81
C HIS A 98 -2.86 10.31 1.09
N LEU A 99 -3.51 10.64 2.21
CA LEU A 99 -4.84 10.13 2.55
C LEU A 99 -5.91 10.63 1.57
N ILE A 100 -6.64 9.70 0.97
CA ILE A 100 -7.68 9.97 -0.04
C ILE A 100 -9.09 9.56 0.41
N ALA A 101 -9.22 8.70 1.42
CA ALA A 101 -10.46 8.35 2.12
C ALA A 101 -10.17 7.77 3.50
#